data_AF-A0A349B6N1-F1
#
_entry.id   AF-A0A349B6N1-F1
#
_cell.length_a   1.000
_cell.length_b   1.000
_cell.length_c   1.000
_cell.angle_alpha   90.00
_cell.angle_beta   90.00
_cell.angle_gamma   90.00
#
_symmetry.space_group_name_H-M   'P 1'
#
loop_
_entity.id
_entity.type
_entity.pdbx_description
1 polymer ?
#
loop_
_entity_poly.entity_id
_entity_poly.type
_entity_poly.pdbx_seq_one_letter_code
_entity_poly.pdbx_strand_id
1 'polypeptide(L)'
;AGDDVILDDDGARRVANVAFGFDDDELTSYLELVGALEAIAEQVPLEAPWSVPQAQEWDAMSLAEWVRTREVVERVAGLFEVGVQAVFAASSAQLSLLHAAHYLHSAGG
;
A
#
# COMPACT_ATOMS: atom_id res chain seq x y z
N ALA A 1 -11.89 12.72 -19.80
CA ALA A 1 -10.95 12.55 -18.69
C ALA A 1 -11.55 13.26 -17.49
N GLY A 2 -11.66 12.59 -16.34
CA GLY A 2 -12.07 13.26 -15.11
C GLY A 2 -10.84 13.92 -14.51
N ASP A 3 -10.98 15.17 -14.08
CA ASP A 3 -9.95 15.84 -13.28
C ASP A 3 -10.10 15.39 -11.83
N ASP A 4 -8.99 15.17 -11.14
CA ASP A 4 -8.96 14.91 -9.70
C ASP A 4 -8.90 16.25 -8.93
N VAL A 5 -9.38 16.25 -7.69
CA VAL A 5 -9.29 17.40 -6.78
C VAL A 5 -8.44 17.00 -5.59
N ILE A 6 -7.40 17.78 -5.32
CA ILE A 6 -6.56 17.64 -4.13
C ILE A 6 -6.96 18.72 -3.15
N LEU A 7 -7.17 18.32 -1.91
CA LEU A 7 -7.37 19.19 -0.76
C LEU A 7 -6.10 19.12 0.09
N ASP A 8 -5.42 20.24 0.22
CA ASP A 8 -4.23 20.43 1.05
C ASP A 8 -4.40 21.68 1.95
N ASP A 9 -3.40 21.98 2.78
CA ASP A 9 -3.44 23.12 3.70
C ASP A 9 -3.54 24.48 2.97
N ASP A 10 -3.14 24.53 1.69
CA ASP A 10 -3.21 25.71 0.83
C ASP A 10 -4.57 25.82 0.07
N GLY A 11 -5.43 24.81 0.18
CA GLY A 11 -6.81 24.81 -0.30
C GLY A 11 -7.15 23.66 -1.25
N ALA A 12 -8.09 23.92 -2.16
CA ALA A 12 -8.53 22.95 -3.15
C ALA A 12 -7.95 23.25 -4.53
N ARG A 13 -7.19 22.31 -5.10
CA ARG A 13 -6.68 22.43 -6.47
C ARG A 13 -7.15 21.27 -7.35
N ARG A 14 -7.51 21.59 -8.59
CA ARG A 14 -7.78 20.59 -9.64
C ARG A 14 -6.48 20.16 -10.27
N VAL A 15 -6.29 18.86 -10.40
CA VAL A 15 -5.14 18.26 -11.08
C VAL A 15 -5.62 17.27 -12.12
N ALA A 16 -4.85 17.13 -13.20
CA ALA A 16 -5.15 16.16 -14.25
C ALA A 16 -5.04 14.70 -13.76
N ASN A 17 -4.32 14.47 -12.65
CA ASN A 17 -4.13 13.19 -11.99
C ASN A 17 -3.67 13.43 -10.55
N VAL A 18 -4.18 12.66 -9.59
CA VAL A 18 -3.78 12.71 -8.17
C VAL A 18 -2.27 12.58 -7.96
N ALA A 19 -1.54 11.90 -8.86
CA ALA A 19 -0.08 11.79 -8.83
C ALA A 19 0.64 13.14 -8.97
N PHE A 20 0.06 14.11 -9.69
CA PHE A 20 0.56 15.50 -9.73
C PHE A 20 0.30 16.26 -8.42
N GLY A 21 -0.26 15.56 -7.43
CA GLY A 21 -0.30 15.94 -6.05
C GLY A 21 1.04 15.95 -5.36
N PHE A 22 1.93 15.06 -5.77
CA PHE A 22 3.13 14.67 -5.03
C PHE A 22 4.38 15.16 -5.73
N ASP A 23 5.44 15.38 -4.96
CA ASP A 23 6.77 15.66 -5.51
C ASP A 23 7.50 14.36 -5.92
N ASP A 24 8.64 14.50 -6.60
CA ASP A 24 9.38 13.37 -7.16
C ASP A 24 9.95 12.44 -6.05
N ASP A 25 10.29 12.99 -4.88
CA ASP A 25 10.80 12.22 -3.75
C ASP A 25 9.67 11.42 -3.09
N GLU A 26 8.48 12.02 -2.93
CA GLU A 26 7.28 11.34 -2.44
C GLU A 26 6.83 10.22 -3.38
N LEU A 27 6.83 10.46 -4.70
CA LEU A 27 6.49 9.43 -5.68
C LEU A 27 7.51 8.28 -5.67
N THR A 28 8.79 8.61 -5.55
CA THR A 28 9.85 7.61 -5.41
C THR A 28 9.64 6.77 -4.16
N SER A 29 9.40 7.41 -3.00
CA SER A 29 9.13 6.73 -1.74
C SER A 29 7.87 5.85 -1.80
N TYR A 30 6.83 6.29 -2.52
CA TYR A 30 5.64 5.48 -2.77
C TYR A 30 5.96 4.23 -3.61
N LEU A 31 6.72 4.37 -4.69
CA LEU A 31 7.13 3.24 -5.53
C LEU A 31 8.00 2.24 -4.76
N GLU A 32 8.92 2.74 -3.92
CA GLU A 32 9.71 1.90 -3.03
C GLU A 32 8.83 1.14 -2.04
N LEU A 33 7.85 1.80 -1.42
CA LEU A 33 6.89 1.17 -0.51
C LEU A 33 6.11 0.04 -1.20
N VAL A 34 5.57 0.29 -2.40
CA VAL A 34 4.82 -0.70 -3.18
C VAL A 34 5.71 -1.87 -3.58
N GLY A 35 6.90 -1.60 -4.15
CA GLY A 35 7.84 -2.66 -4.52
C GLY A 35 8.30 -3.50 -3.32
N ALA A 36 8.36 -2.90 -2.13
CA ALA A 36 8.68 -3.64 -0.92
C ALA A 36 7.54 -4.56 -0.45
N LEU A 37 6.28 -4.25 -0.78
CA LEU A 37 5.14 -5.16 -0.55
C LEU A 37 5.12 -6.27 -1.61
N GLU A 38 5.38 -5.94 -2.88
CA GLU A 38 5.51 -6.92 -3.97
C GLU A 38 6.58 -7.96 -3.64
N ALA A 39 7.74 -7.55 -3.14
CA ALA A 39 8.80 -8.45 -2.71
C ALA A 39 8.39 -9.40 -1.56
N ILE A 40 7.43 -8.98 -0.70
CA ILE A 40 6.84 -9.87 0.31
C ILE A 40 5.84 -10.82 -0.36
N ALA A 41 5.00 -10.31 -1.27
CA ALA A 41 4.02 -11.10 -2.01
C ALA A 41 4.66 -12.26 -2.80
N GLU A 42 5.78 -12.00 -3.48
CA GLU A 42 6.54 -13.03 -4.22
C GLU A 42 7.02 -14.20 -3.35
N GLN A 43 7.21 -13.98 -2.04
CA GLN A 43 7.63 -15.02 -1.10
C GLN A 43 6.46 -15.88 -0.61
N VAL A 44 5.21 -15.41 -0.74
CA VAL A 44 4.02 -16.08 -0.21
C VAL A 44 3.48 -17.09 -1.24
N PRO A 45 3.49 -18.41 -0.93
CA PRO A 45 2.97 -19.42 -1.87
C PRO A 45 1.47 -19.27 -2.11
N LEU A 46 1.02 -19.35 -3.36
CA LEU A 46 -0.40 -19.21 -3.72
C LEU A 46 -1.29 -20.33 -3.17
N GLU A 47 -0.82 -21.57 -3.19
CA GLU A 47 -1.63 -22.72 -2.74
C GLU A 47 -1.65 -22.90 -1.21
N ALA A 48 -0.62 -22.39 -0.53
CA ALA A 48 -0.44 -22.58 0.91
C ALA A 48 0.27 -21.35 1.52
N PRO A 49 -0.39 -20.18 1.59
CA PRO A 49 0.21 -18.95 2.09
C PRO A 49 0.75 -19.09 3.52
N TRP A 50 0.12 -19.93 4.35
CA TRP A 50 0.58 -20.24 5.72
C TRP A 50 1.88 -21.05 5.82
N SER A 51 2.45 -21.51 4.71
CA SER A 51 3.68 -22.32 4.70
C SER A 51 4.98 -21.51 4.61
N VAL A 52 4.91 -20.21 4.33
CA VAL A 52 6.08 -19.33 4.35
C VAL A 52 6.66 -19.25 5.78
N PRO A 53 7.98 -19.24 5.99
CA PRO A 53 8.56 -19.29 7.35
C PRO A 53 8.05 -18.18 8.29
N GLN A 54 7.74 -17.00 7.75
CA GLN A 54 7.26 -15.83 8.47
C GLN A 54 5.73 -15.79 8.60
N ALA A 55 4.99 -16.83 8.19
CA ALA A 55 3.53 -16.80 8.11
C ALA A 55 2.87 -16.32 9.41
N GLN A 56 3.29 -16.86 10.56
CA GLN A 56 2.73 -16.47 11.85
C GLN A 56 2.99 -15.00 12.19
N GLU A 57 4.18 -14.49 11.86
CA GLU A 57 4.54 -13.09 12.10
C GLU A 57 3.75 -12.16 11.18
N TRP A 58 3.72 -12.45 9.88
CA TRP A 58 3.01 -11.64 8.89
C TRP A 58 1.50 -11.71 9.03
N ASP A 59 0.94 -12.82 9.53
CA ASP A 59 -0.50 -12.92 9.77
C ASP A 59 -0.93 -12.20 11.05
N ALA A 60 -0.04 -12.11 12.05
CA ALA A 60 -0.28 -11.36 13.28
C ALA A 60 -0.05 -9.85 13.13
N MET A 61 0.71 -9.42 12.12
CA MET A 61 0.98 -8.02 11.82
C MET A 61 -0.06 -7.46 10.85
N SER A 62 -0.66 -6.32 11.19
CA SER A 62 -1.51 -5.60 10.24
C SER A 62 -0.69 -4.93 9.14
N LEU A 63 -1.29 -4.73 7.96
CA LEU A 63 -0.65 -3.99 6.87
C LEU A 63 -0.29 -2.55 7.30
N ALA A 64 -1.14 -1.91 8.10
CA ALA A 64 -0.84 -0.59 8.67
C ALA A 64 0.40 -0.59 9.57
N GLU A 65 0.57 -1.62 10.40
CA GLU A 65 1.77 -1.76 11.24
C GLU A 65 3.01 -1.91 10.38
N TRP A 66 2.94 -2.74 9.34
CA TRP A 66 4.04 -2.89 8.40
C TRP A 66 4.40 -1.58 7.69
N VAL A 67 3.42 -0.81 7.19
CA VAL A 67 3.68 0.51 6.58
C VAL A 67 4.38 1.45 7.55
N ARG A 68 4.00 1.46 8.83
CA ARG A 68 4.68 2.29 9.84
C ARG A 68 6.16 1.91 10.02
N THR A 69 6.53 0.65 9.84
CA THR A 69 7.94 0.23 9.89
C THR A 69 8.77 0.70 8.69
N ARG A 70 8.13 1.20 7.62
CA ARG A 70 8.81 1.73 6.43
C ARG A 70 9.21 3.20 6.56
N GLU A 71 8.77 3.88 7.63
CA GLU A 71 9.14 5.27 7.94
C GLU A 71 8.90 6.26 6.78
N VAL A 72 7.93 5.96 5.90
CA VAL A 72 7.51 6.87 4.84
C VAL A 72 6.77 8.09 5.41
N VAL A 73 6.79 9.21 4.69
CA VAL A 73 6.05 10.41 5.10
C VAL A 73 4.54 10.17 5.07
N GLU A 74 3.80 10.90 5.91
CA GLU A 74 2.34 10.71 6.10
C GLU A 74 1.55 10.80 4.78
N ARG A 75 1.96 11.67 3.87
CA ARG A 75 1.31 11.82 2.55
C ARG A 75 1.43 10.56 1.70
N VAL A 76 2.60 9.89 1.72
CA VAL A 76 2.85 8.63 1.00
C VAL A 76 2.07 7.49 1.65
N ALA A 77 2.07 7.40 2.99
CA ALA A 77 1.24 6.43 3.71
C ALA A 77 -0.26 6.61 3.42
N GLY A 78 -0.73 7.86 3.35
CA GLY A 78 -2.11 8.19 3.00
C GLY A 78 -2.47 7.78 1.57
N LEU A 79 -1.59 8.01 0.59
CA LEU A 79 -1.81 7.55 -0.79
C LEU A 79 -1.90 6.02 -0.86
N PHE A 80 -1.01 5.33 -0.14
CA PHE A 80 -1.05 3.87 -0.04
C PHE A 80 -2.36 3.37 0.59
N GLU A 81 -2.81 4.01 1.69
CA GLU A 81 -4.08 3.68 2.35
C GLU A 81 -5.29 3.83 1.40
N VAL A 82 -5.31 4.89 0.57
CA VAL A 82 -6.35 5.06 -0.45
C VAL A 82 -6.35 3.90 -1.45
N GLY A 83 -5.18 3.46 -1.90
CA GLY A 83 -5.03 2.29 -2.77
C GLY A 83 -5.55 1.01 -2.11
N VAL A 84 -5.18 0.78 -0.85
CA VAL A 84 -5.66 -0.36 -0.06
C VAL A 84 -7.18 -0.36 0.05
N GLN A 85 -7.80 0.77 0.40
CA GLN A 85 -9.26 0.88 0.53
C GLN A 85 -9.97 0.66 -0.81
N ALA A 86 -9.39 1.10 -1.92
CA ALA A 86 -9.95 0.89 -3.26
C ALA A 86 -9.96 -0.59 -3.67
N VAL A 87 -8.93 -1.36 -3.30
CA VAL A 87 -8.78 -2.78 -3.66
C VAL A 87 -9.53 -3.70 -2.69
N PHE A 88 -9.36 -3.48 -1.38
CA PHE A 88 -9.83 -4.39 -0.34
C PHE A 88 -11.16 -3.97 0.29
N ALA A 89 -11.65 -2.76 0.01
CA ALA A 89 -12.81 -2.16 0.68
C ALA A 89 -12.70 -2.18 2.23
N ALA A 90 -11.47 -2.14 2.73
CA ALA A 90 -11.12 -2.15 4.15
C ALA A 90 -9.89 -1.28 4.38
N SER A 91 -9.70 -0.80 5.62
CA SER A 91 -8.48 -0.07 5.98
C SER A 91 -7.28 -1.01 6.14
N SER A 92 -6.06 -0.52 5.91
CA SER A 92 -4.84 -1.35 6.10
C SER A 92 -4.68 -1.86 7.53
N ALA A 93 -5.26 -1.20 8.52
CA ALA A 93 -5.25 -1.63 9.92
C ALA A 93 -6.13 -2.87 10.19
N GLN A 94 -7.06 -3.19 9.28
CA GLN A 94 -7.93 -4.36 9.37
C GLN A 94 -7.43 -5.56 8.58
N LEU A 95 -6.32 -5.40 7.84
CA LEU A 95 -5.77 -6.43 6.97
C LEU A 95 -4.53 -7.04 7.60
N SER A 96 -4.45 -8.38 7.65
CA SER A 96 -3.20 -9.12 7.89
C SER A 96 -2.23 -8.85 6.74
N LEU A 97 -0.94 -8.65 7.05
CA LEU A 97 0.10 -8.47 6.03
C LEU A 97 0.21 -9.72 5.16
N LEU A 98 0.12 -10.92 5.76
CA LEU A 98 0.13 -12.18 5.01
C LEU A 98 -1.03 -12.24 4.01
N HIS A 99 -2.24 -11.85 4.42
CA HIS A 99 -3.40 -11.84 3.55
C HIS A 99 -3.23 -10.86 2.37
N ALA A 100 -2.77 -9.64 2.66
CA ALA A 100 -2.55 -8.62 1.63
C ALA A 100 -1.48 -9.09 0.61
N ALA A 101 -0.38 -9.65 1.09
CA ALA A 101 0.69 -10.18 0.25
C ALA A 101 0.21 -11.38 -0.63
N HIS A 102 -0.54 -12.31 -0.05
CA HIS A 102 -1.14 -13.43 -0.80
C HIS A 102 -2.11 -12.95 -1.90
N TYR A 103 -2.96 -11.98 -1.57
CA TYR A 103 -3.90 -11.40 -2.51
C TYR A 103 -3.17 -10.71 -3.67
N LEU A 104 -2.13 -9.92 -3.37
CA LEU A 104 -1.32 -9.24 -4.37
C LEU A 104 -0.63 -10.23 -5.31
N HIS A 105 0.01 -11.28 -4.77
CA HIS A 105 0.63 -12.32 -5.60
C HIS A 105 -0.39 -13.03 -6.49
N SER A 106 -1.62 -13.25 -5.98
CA SER A 106 -2.70 -13.86 -6.78
C SER A 106 -3.16 -12.98 -7.95
N ALA A 107 -2.92 -11.66 -7.88
CA ALA A 107 -3.22 -10.71 -8.94
C ALA A 107 -2.09 -10.51 -9.97
N GLY A 108 -0.92 -11.14 -9.75
CA GLY A 108 0.21 -11.12 -10.69
C GLY A 108 1.38 -10.22 -10.29
N GLY A 109 1.38 -9.68 -9.07
CA GLY A 109 2.35 -8.68 -8.62
C GLY A 109 1.81 -7.28 -8.79
#